data_AF-H0T6S5-F1
#
_entry.id   AF-H0T6S5-F1
#
_cell.length_a   1.000
_cell.length_b   1.000
_cell.length_c   1.000
_cell.angle_alpha   90.00
_cell.angle_beta   90.00
_cell.angle_gamma   90.00
#
_symmetry.space_group_name_H-M   'P 1'
#
loop_
_entity.id
_entity.type
_entity.pdbx_description
1 polymer ?
#
loop_
_entity_poly.entity_id
_entity_poly.type
_entity_poly.pdbx_seq_one_letter_code
_entity_poly.pdbx_strand_id
1 'polypeptide(L)'
;MEMSKSIVSRGHRPHRADCSAVSHTGSKRQEAGRWKPPIQVTGAALLIALAAPPTQARDRGQWANSSPDIKAWFDGLRSGKGPCCSDADGSAVSDVDWESRGGHYRVRIEGEWFDVPDDAVITEPNRVGRTMVWPMRGYQGLSIRCFMPGSMT
;
A
#
# COMPACT_ATOMS: atom_id res chain seq x y z
N MET A 1 13.18 53.31 21.53
CA MET A 1 12.06 54.05 20.95
C MET A 1 11.71 53.40 19.63
N GLU A 2 10.74 52.48 19.69
CA GLU A 2 9.56 52.45 18.82
C GLU A 2 9.71 52.97 17.38
N MET A 3 9.46 52.10 16.38
CA MET A 3 8.22 52.09 15.60
C MET A 3 8.38 51.32 14.29
N SER A 4 7.68 50.19 14.22
CA SER A 4 6.83 49.72 13.11
C SER A 4 7.03 50.28 11.70
N LYS A 5 7.15 49.37 10.73
CA LYS A 5 6.30 49.40 9.51
C LYS A 5 6.23 48.04 8.83
N SER A 6 5.01 47.53 8.73
CA SER A 6 4.59 46.35 7.97
C SER A 6 4.63 46.62 6.47
N ILE A 7 4.97 45.61 5.66
CA ILE A 7 4.56 45.51 4.26
C ILE A 7 4.29 44.04 3.91
N VAL A 8 3.01 43.77 3.61
CA VAL A 8 2.50 42.61 2.89
C VAL A 8 2.69 42.87 1.40
N SER A 9 3.17 41.89 0.63
CA SER A 9 2.57 41.58 -0.68
C SER A 9 3.22 40.44 -1.47
N ARG A 10 2.32 39.59 -1.94
CA ARG A 10 2.21 38.96 -3.28
C ARG A 10 3.01 37.68 -3.56
N GLY A 11 2.21 36.62 -3.65
CA GLY A 11 2.57 35.32 -4.15
C GLY A 11 2.91 35.29 -5.65
N HIS A 12 3.74 34.31 -5.97
CA HIS A 12 4.15 33.91 -7.30
C HIS A 12 2.98 33.27 -8.06
N ARG A 13 2.76 33.71 -9.32
CA ARG A 13 2.02 32.97 -10.34
C ARG A 13 3.02 32.16 -11.17
N PRO A 14 2.75 30.88 -11.50
CA PRO A 14 3.45 30.21 -12.57
C PRO A 14 2.75 30.43 -13.92
N HIS A 15 3.56 30.25 -14.97
CA HIS A 15 3.34 30.59 -16.36
C HIS A 15 2.17 29.84 -17.00
N ARG A 16 1.43 30.59 -17.83
CA ARG A 16 0.34 30.14 -18.69
C ARG A 16 0.95 29.72 -20.02
N ALA A 17 0.98 28.41 -20.29
CA ALA A 17 1.20 27.89 -21.63
C ALA A 17 -0.12 27.98 -22.40
N ASP A 18 -0.11 28.78 -23.46
CA ASP A 18 -1.19 28.95 -24.41
C ASP A 18 -1.08 27.87 -25.49
N CYS A 19 -2.16 27.14 -25.74
CA CYS A 19 -2.34 26.37 -26.96
C CYS A 19 -3.68 26.77 -27.57
N SER A 20 -3.56 27.61 -28.60
CA SER A 20 -4.38 27.72 -29.80
C SER A 20 -5.89 27.52 -29.70
N ALA A 21 -6.56 28.61 -30.04
CA ALA A 21 -7.96 28.69 -30.44
C ALA A 21 -8.31 27.69 -31.55
N VAL A 22 -9.34 26.88 -31.30
CA VAL A 22 -10.23 26.35 -32.33
C VAL A 22 -11.56 27.05 -32.16
N SER A 23 -11.91 27.83 -33.18
CA SER A 23 -13.24 28.42 -33.32
C SER A 23 -14.22 27.35 -33.78
N HIS A 24 -15.20 27.02 -32.95
CA HIS A 24 -16.43 26.38 -33.40
C HIS A 24 -17.59 27.37 -33.31
N THR A 25 -18.07 27.73 -34.49
CA THR A 25 -19.33 28.43 -34.74
C THR A 25 -20.53 27.60 -34.29
N GLY A 26 -21.52 28.25 -33.67
CA GLY A 26 -22.92 27.87 -33.84
C GLY A 26 -23.71 27.59 -32.57
N SER A 27 -24.58 28.54 -32.23
CA SER A 27 -26.02 28.39 -31.91
C SER A 27 -26.44 27.26 -30.94
N LYS A 28 -27.05 27.61 -29.81
CA LYS A 28 -28.52 27.59 -29.64
C LYS A 28 -28.93 28.12 -28.26
N ARG A 29 -29.98 28.93 -28.31
CA ARG A 29 -30.84 29.46 -27.25
C ARG A 29 -31.11 28.43 -26.14
N GLN A 30 -30.78 28.75 -24.89
CA GLN A 30 -31.17 27.93 -23.74
C GLN A 30 -32.63 28.22 -23.40
N GLU A 31 -33.50 27.26 -23.72
CA GLU A 31 -34.82 27.18 -23.12
C GLU A 31 -34.76 26.22 -21.94
N ALA A 32 -35.27 26.69 -20.80
CA ALA A 32 -35.30 25.98 -19.53
C ALA A 32 -36.13 24.70 -19.63
N GLY A 33 -35.46 23.58 -19.86
CA GLY A 33 -36.03 22.24 -19.84
C GLY A 33 -35.81 21.57 -18.48
N ARG A 34 -36.91 21.43 -17.73
CA ARG A 34 -37.12 20.55 -16.55
C ARG A 34 -36.14 19.36 -16.48
N TRP A 35 -35.21 19.41 -15.52
CA TRP A 35 -34.21 18.38 -15.24
C TRP A 35 -34.90 17.09 -14.77
N LYS A 36 -35.15 16.17 -15.69
CA LYS A 36 -35.41 14.77 -15.32
C LYS A 36 -34.04 14.13 -15.05
N PRO A 37 -33.78 13.53 -13.87
CA PRO A 37 -32.55 12.79 -13.69
C PRO A 37 -32.57 11.60 -14.68
N PRO A 38 -31.54 11.42 -15.52
CA PRO A 38 -31.50 10.28 -16.40
C PRO A 38 -31.27 9.03 -15.55
N ILE A 39 -32.34 8.24 -15.39
CA ILE A 39 -32.34 6.88 -14.84
C ILE A 39 -31.21 6.01 -15.45
N GLN A 40 -30.73 6.39 -16.64
CA GLN A 40 -29.61 5.80 -17.38
C GLN A 40 -28.25 5.89 -16.67
N VAL A 41 -27.96 6.98 -15.94
CA VAL A 41 -26.66 7.16 -15.25
C VAL A 41 -26.57 6.25 -14.02
N THR A 42 -27.70 6.03 -13.34
CA THR A 42 -27.80 5.14 -12.19
C THR A 42 -27.56 3.68 -12.58
N GLY A 43 -28.05 3.26 -13.75
CA GLY A 43 -27.87 1.89 -14.24
C GLY A 43 -26.42 1.54 -14.57
N ALA A 44 -25.71 2.45 -15.24
CA ALA A 44 -24.30 2.22 -15.60
C ALA A 44 -23.38 2.17 -14.37
N ALA A 45 -23.57 3.03 -13.38
CA ALA A 45 -22.81 3.00 -12.13
C ALA A 45 -23.06 1.71 -11.33
N LEU A 46 -24.31 1.24 -11.30
CA LEU A 46 -24.68 -0.01 -10.66
C LEU A 46 -24.02 -1.22 -11.35
N LEU A 47 -23.98 -1.24 -12.68
CA LEU A 47 -23.32 -2.31 -13.45
C LEU A 47 -21.80 -2.36 -13.22
N ILE A 48 -21.13 -1.21 -13.08
CA ILE A 48 -19.70 -1.15 -12.77
C ILE A 48 -19.42 -1.69 -11.36
N ALA A 49 -20.28 -1.37 -10.38
CA ALA A 49 -20.14 -1.88 -9.02
C ALA A 49 -20.37 -3.40 -8.93
N LEU A 50 -21.32 -3.95 -9.71
CA LEU A 50 -21.55 -5.40 -9.77
C LEU A 50 -20.46 -6.17 -10.54
N ALA A 51 -19.79 -5.51 -11.48
CA ALA A 51 -18.71 -6.12 -12.27
C ALA A 51 -17.33 -6.02 -11.60
N ALA A 52 -17.22 -5.33 -10.47
CA ALA A 52 -15.97 -5.25 -9.73
C ALA A 52 -15.62 -6.64 -9.17
N PRO A 53 -14.45 -7.22 -9.51
CA PRO A 53 -14.01 -8.45 -8.86
C PRO A 53 -13.82 -8.18 -7.37
N PRO A 54 -14.11 -9.16 -6.48
CA PRO A 54 -13.85 -9.00 -5.06
C PRO A 54 -12.35 -8.74 -4.86
N THR A 55 -12.00 -7.52 -4.49
CA THR A 55 -10.65 -7.18 -4.01
C THR A 55 -10.55 -7.73 -2.60
N GLN A 56 -10.12 -8.98 -2.47
CA GLN A 56 -9.73 -9.49 -1.17
C GLN A 56 -8.39 -8.86 -0.81
N ALA A 57 -8.42 -7.88 0.10
CA ALA A 57 -7.25 -7.62 0.91
C ALA A 57 -6.84 -8.97 1.52
N ARG A 58 -5.59 -9.38 1.32
CA ARG A 58 -5.04 -10.67 1.77
C ARG A 58 -4.88 -10.65 3.29
N ASP A 59 -5.95 -10.42 4.04
CA ASP A 59 -5.95 -10.64 5.48
C ASP A 59 -6.24 -12.13 5.71
N ARG A 60 -5.23 -12.90 6.14
CA ARG A 60 -5.44 -14.31 6.48
C ARG A 60 -6.01 -14.47 7.89
N GLY A 61 -6.37 -13.38 8.57
CA GLY A 61 -7.06 -13.35 9.87
C GLY A 61 -6.26 -13.95 11.01
N GLN A 62 -5.02 -14.37 10.77
CA GLN A 62 -4.19 -15.08 11.74
C GLN A 62 -3.83 -14.21 12.95
N TRP A 63 -3.97 -12.88 12.81
CA TRP A 63 -3.71 -11.89 13.85
C TRP A 63 -4.94 -11.05 14.22
N ALA A 64 -6.14 -11.39 13.73
CA ALA A 64 -7.34 -10.55 13.87
C ALA A 64 -7.79 -10.30 15.32
N ASN A 65 -7.41 -11.16 16.27
CA ASN A 65 -7.70 -11.03 17.71
C ASN A 65 -6.44 -10.71 18.55
N SER A 66 -5.38 -10.16 17.94
CA SER A 66 -4.17 -9.80 18.68
C SER A 66 -4.42 -8.61 19.61
N SER A 67 -3.71 -8.58 20.73
CA SER A 67 -3.77 -7.45 21.66
C SER A 67 -3.25 -6.16 21.00
N PRO A 68 -3.70 -4.97 21.43
CA PRO A 68 -3.31 -3.70 20.81
C PRO A 68 -1.79 -3.44 20.80
N ASP A 69 -1.06 -3.97 21.78
CA ASP A 69 0.40 -3.85 21.88
C ASP A 69 1.12 -4.69 20.81
N ILE A 70 0.63 -5.90 20.50
CA ILE A 70 1.17 -6.74 19.43
C ILE A 70 0.88 -6.11 18.07
N LYS A 71 -0.31 -5.54 17.90
CA LYS A 71 -0.64 -4.81 16.67
C LYS A 71 0.27 -3.60 16.45
N ALA A 72 0.45 -2.76 17.48
CA ALA A 72 1.32 -1.60 17.39
C ALA A 72 2.77 -1.98 17.09
N TRP A 73 3.23 -3.12 17.63
CA TRP A 73 4.54 -3.67 17.30
C TRP A 73 4.62 -4.11 15.82
N PHE A 74 3.64 -4.85 15.30
CA PHE A 74 3.57 -5.22 13.88
C PHE A 74 3.60 -4.00 12.95
N ASP A 75 2.77 -2.99 13.25
CA ASP A 75 2.68 -1.75 12.48
C ASP A 75 4.00 -0.96 12.50
N GLY A 76 4.83 -1.17 13.52
CA GLY A 76 6.15 -0.56 13.67
C GLY A 76 7.30 -1.34 13.01
N LEU A 77 7.07 -2.56 12.50
CA LEU A 77 8.15 -3.39 11.94
C LEU A 77 8.70 -2.79 10.63
N ARG A 78 10.03 -2.76 10.53
CA ARG A 78 10.75 -2.28 9.35
C ARG A 78 12.00 -3.12 9.13
N SER A 79 12.34 -3.32 7.86
CA SER A 79 13.62 -3.85 7.42
C SER A 79 14.47 -2.74 6.76
N GLY A 80 15.68 -3.07 6.31
CA GLY A 80 16.50 -2.18 5.48
C GLY A 80 15.80 -1.76 4.17
N LYS A 81 14.83 -2.54 3.71
CA LYS A 81 13.97 -2.18 2.57
C LYS A 81 12.86 -1.16 2.90
N GLY A 82 12.66 -0.80 4.19
CA GLY A 82 11.61 0.11 4.67
C GLY A 82 10.53 -0.58 5.55
N PRO A 83 9.35 0.01 5.76
CA PRO A 83 8.29 -0.57 6.60
C PRO A 83 7.74 -1.89 6.04
N CYS A 84 7.43 -2.84 6.91
CA CYS A 84 6.70 -4.05 6.55
C CYS A 84 5.23 -3.66 6.37
N CYS A 85 4.58 -4.10 5.29
CA CYS A 85 3.30 -3.50 4.85
C CYS A 85 2.23 -3.45 5.94
N SER A 86 1.97 -4.58 6.59
CA SER A 86 1.08 -4.69 7.75
C SER A 86 1.13 -6.12 8.31
N ASP A 87 0.44 -6.37 9.42
CA ASP A 87 0.23 -7.71 9.96
C ASP A 87 -0.46 -8.66 8.96
N ALA A 88 -1.33 -8.13 8.09
CA ALA A 88 -2.05 -8.91 7.08
C ALA A 88 -1.12 -9.57 6.06
N ASP A 89 -0.01 -8.93 5.71
CA ASP A 89 0.95 -9.45 4.73
C ASP A 89 2.00 -10.40 5.36
N GLY A 90 2.04 -10.48 6.69
CA GLY A 90 3.03 -11.26 7.43
C GLY A 90 2.53 -12.66 7.75
N SER A 91 3.11 -13.68 7.10
CA SER A 91 2.79 -15.08 7.37
C SER A 91 3.84 -15.76 8.24
N ALA A 92 3.39 -16.50 9.26
CA ALA A 92 4.24 -17.43 9.98
C ALA A 92 4.63 -18.58 9.06
N VAL A 93 5.90 -18.96 9.08
CA VAL A 93 6.44 -20.12 8.38
C VAL A 93 6.76 -21.22 9.39
N SER A 94 6.55 -22.48 8.99
CA SER A 94 6.92 -23.64 9.79
C SER A 94 8.45 -23.76 9.87
N ASP A 95 8.97 -24.39 10.92
CA ASP A 95 10.42 -24.57 11.10
C ASP A 95 11.10 -25.36 9.98
N VAL A 96 10.33 -26.15 9.21
CA VAL A 96 10.83 -26.87 8.02
C VAL A 96 10.82 -26.02 6.74
N ASP A 97 10.14 -24.88 6.77
CA ASP A 97 9.96 -23.98 5.62
C ASP A 97 10.91 -22.78 5.67
N TRP A 98 11.93 -22.82 6.51
CA TRP A 98 13.01 -21.85 6.50
C TRP A 98 14.30 -22.50 7.00
N GLU A 99 15.44 -21.95 6.61
CA GLU A 99 16.72 -22.32 7.23
C GLU A 99 17.69 -21.13 7.23
N SER A 100 18.74 -21.27 8.04
CA SER A 100 19.90 -20.39 8.00
C SER A 100 21.11 -21.15 7.45
N ARG A 101 21.81 -20.57 6.48
CA ARG A 101 23.02 -21.14 5.89
C ARG A 101 24.07 -20.04 5.75
N GLY A 102 25.17 -20.16 6.50
CA GLY A 102 26.31 -19.26 6.39
C GLY A 102 26.00 -17.80 6.73
N GLY A 103 25.05 -17.55 7.64
CA GLY A 103 24.62 -16.19 8.02
C GLY A 103 23.50 -15.61 7.16
N HIS A 104 23.08 -16.30 6.10
CA HIS A 104 21.94 -15.94 5.26
C HIS A 104 20.74 -16.83 5.56
N TYR A 105 19.55 -16.35 5.21
CA TYR A 105 18.31 -17.11 5.38
C TYR A 105 17.72 -17.48 4.03
N ARG A 106 17.04 -18.63 3.99
CA ARG A 106 16.13 -18.97 2.90
C ARG A 106 14.79 -19.41 3.45
N VAL A 107 13.74 -19.17 2.69
CA VAL A 107 12.36 -19.45 3.06
C VAL A 107 11.65 -20.17 1.93
N ARG A 108 10.83 -21.16 2.26
CA ARG A 108 10.04 -21.91 1.30
C ARG A 108 8.65 -21.29 1.20
N ILE A 109 8.28 -20.83 0.00
CA ILE A 109 6.98 -20.22 -0.28
C ILE A 109 6.38 -20.94 -1.47
N GLU A 110 5.15 -21.42 -1.34
CA GLU A 110 4.45 -22.15 -2.42
C GLU A 110 5.23 -23.37 -2.96
N GLY A 111 6.08 -23.97 -2.12
CA GLY A 111 6.89 -25.15 -2.46
C GLY A 111 8.28 -24.84 -3.02
N GLU A 112 8.58 -23.57 -3.32
CA GLU A 112 9.86 -23.13 -3.86
C GLU A 112 10.71 -22.42 -2.80
N TRP A 113 12.03 -22.59 -2.86
CA TRP A 113 12.96 -21.92 -1.96
C TRP A 113 13.35 -20.55 -2.50
N PHE A 114 13.26 -19.54 -1.66
CA PHE A 114 13.66 -18.16 -1.94
C PHE A 114 14.73 -17.73 -0.96
N ASP A 115 15.83 -17.19 -1.48
CA ASP A 115 16.85 -16.55 -0.66
C ASP A 115 16.30 -15.24 -0.09
N VAL A 116 16.52 -15.04 1.21
CA VAL A 116 16.15 -13.82 1.92
C VAL A 116 17.31 -12.84 1.78
N PRO A 117 17.10 -11.68 1.17
CA PRO A 117 18.12 -10.64 1.13
C PRO A 117 18.46 -10.12 2.53
N ASP A 118 19.72 -9.81 2.80
CA ASP A 118 20.17 -9.38 4.13
C ASP A 118 19.47 -8.09 4.61
N ASP A 119 19.19 -7.16 3.68
CA ASP A 119 18.45 -5.93 3.94
C ASP A 119 16.94 -6.15 4.18
N ALA A 120 16.42 -7.36 3.95
CA ALA A 120 15.04 -7.74 4.29
C ALA A 120 14.94 -8.32 5.70
N VAL A 121 16.05 -8.68 6.34
CA VAL A 121 16.05 -9.25 7.70
C VAL A 121 15.71 -8.16 8.72
N ILE A 122 14.73 -8.43 9.57
CA ILE A 122 14.32 -7.57 10.67
C ILE A 122 15.27 -7.84 11.86
N THR A 123 15.83 -6.77 12.42
CA THR A 123 16.72 -6.82 13.59
C THR A 123 16.00 -6.65 14.92
N GLU A 124 14.73 -6.24 14.89
CA GLU A 124 13.89 -6.10 16.09
C GLU A 124 13.63 -7.46 16.75
N PRO A 125 13.49 -7.51 18.09
CA PRO A 125 13.18 -8.75 18.80
C PRO A 125 11.87 -9.39 18.31
N ASN A 126 11.91 -10.69 18.04
CA ASN A 126 10.74 -11.45 17.63
C ASN A 126 9.80 -11.73 18.81
N ARG A 127 8.71 -10.96 18.92
CA ARG A 127 7.70 -11.09 19.98
C ARG A 127 6.74 -12.26 19.78
N VAL A 128 6.67 -12.78 18.56
CA VAL A 128 5.80 -13.91 18.18
C VAL A 128 6.49 -15.25 18.42
N GLY A 129 7.83 -15.26 18.45
CA GLY A 129 8.67 -16.44 18.66
C GLY A 129 8.80 -17.35 17.43
N ARG A 130 7.88 -17.25 16.47
CA ARG A 130 7.89 -18.00 15.20
C ARG A 130 8.57 -17.21 14.09
N THR A 131 9.14 -17.91 13.12
CA THR A 131 9.66 -17.25 11.91
C THR A 131 8.52 -16.64 11.11
N MET A 132 8.71 -15.40 10.66
CA MET A 132 7.72 -14.65 9.90
C MET A 132 8.31 -14.16 8.59
N VAL A 133 7.49 -14.15 7.54
CA VAL A 133 7.87 -13.66 6.21
C VAL A 133 6.77 -12.75 5.64
N TRP A 134 7.19 -11.65 5.02
CA TRP A 134 6.34 -10.71 4.28
C TRP A 134 6.71 -10.76 2.79
N PRO A 135 6.09 -11.68 2.03
CA PRO A 135 6.29 -11.75 0.59
C PRO A 135 5.55 -10.63 -0.13
N MET A 136 6.20 -10.04 -1.12
CA MET A 136 5.59 -9.10 -2.06
C MET A 136 5.66 -9.67 -3.47
N ARG A 137 4.50 -9.72 -4.14
CA ARG A 137 4.43 -9.99 -5.58
C ARG A 137 4.50 -8.68 -6.33
N GLY A 138 5.63 -8.43 -6.98
CA GLY A 138 5.81 -7.30 -7.88
C GLY A 138 5.80 -7.75 -9.34
N TYR A 139 6.10 -6.81 -10.25
CA TYR A 139 6.23 -7.11 -11.68
C TYR A 139 7.41 -8.06 -11.97
N GLN A 140 8.43 -8.05 -11.11
CA GLN A 140 9.61 -8.92 -11.21
C GLN A 140 9.41 -10.28 -10.52
N GLY A 141 8.19 -10.60 -10.07
CA GLY A 141 7.89 -11.84 -9.37
C GLY A 141 7.82 -11.70 -7.85
N LEU A 142 7.97 -12.82 -7.14
CA LEU A 142 7.96 -12.89 -5.69
C LEU A 142 9.27 -12.33 -5.11
N SER A 143 9.17 -11.43 -4.15
CA SER A 143 10.31 -10.87 -3.43
C SER A 143 10.04 -10.83 -1.94
N ILE A 144 11.08 -10.96 -1.12
CA ILE A 144 10.95 -10.90 0.34
C ILE A 144 11.17 -9.46 0.79
N ARG A 145 10.12 -8.85 1.34
CA ARG A 145 10.17 -7.46 1.81
C ARG A 145 10.65 -7.35 3.25
N CYS A 146 10.17 -8.27 4.08
CA CYS A 146 10.61 -8.43 5.45
C CYS A 146 10.71 -9.92 5.80
N PHE A 147 11.70 -10.26 6.63
CA PHE A 147 11.89 -11.58 7.19
C PHE A 147 12.28 -11.44 8.66
N MET A 148 11.58 -12.12 9.55
CA MET A 148 11.90 -12.16 10.96
C MET A 148 12.29 -13.59 11.33
N PRO A 149 13.55 -13.84 11.70
CA PRO A 149 13.96 -15.15 12.15
C PRO A 149 13.23 -15.50 13.46
N GLY A 150 12.73 -16.73 13.52
CA GLY A 150 12.28 -17.36 14.76
C GLY A 150 13.45 -17.95 15.53
N SER A 151 13.16 -18.34 16.77
CA SER A 151 14.05 -19.21 17.53
C SER A 151 13.86 -20.62 16.99
N MET A 152 14.90 -21.25 16.42
CA MET A 152 14.86 -22.68 16.11
C MET A 152 14.78 -23.43 17.45
N THR A 153 13.59 -23.89 17.85
CA THR A 153 13.41 -24.73 19.05
C THR A 153 13.26 -26.19 18.65
#